data_AF-A0A2C9JL62-F1
#
_entry.id   AF-A0A2C9JL62-F1
#
_cell.length_a   1.000
_cell.length_b   1.000
_cell.length_c   1.000
_cell.angle_alpha   90.00
_cell.angle_beta   90.00
_cell.angle_gamma   90.00
#
_symmetry.space_group_name_H-M   'P 1'
#
loop_
_entity.id
_entity.type
_entity.pdbx_description
1 polymer ?
#
loop_
_entity_poly.entity_id
_entity_poly.type
_entity_poly.pdbx_seq_one_letter_code
_entity_poly.pdbx_strand_id
1 'polypeptide(L)'
;VERGDVPSTRQYLNNSKQTGMNLNCLDPLGRTALLVAIENENIEMIELLLSYGVEVGDALLHAINEENVEAVELLLNHELATKGEQQVYSESAYSWFIQSQHIAGLFR
;
A
#
# COMPACT_ATOMS: atom_id res chain seq x y z
N VAL A 1 3.34 15.81 5.20
CA VAL A 1 2.49 14.60 5.25
C VAL A 1 2.56 13.87 6.59
N GLU A 2 3.35 14.36 7.56
CA GLU A 2 3.46 13.77 8.92
C GLU A 2 2.25 14.00 9.85
N ARG A 3 1.17 14.57 9.34
CA ARG A 3 -0.14 14.59 10.00
C ARG A 3 -1.11 14.05 8.97
N GLY A 4 -1.82 12.98 9.30
CA GLY A 4 -2.73 12.20 8.44
C GLY A 4 -3.91 12.97 7.86
N ASP A 5 -3.64 14.11 7.22
CA ASP A 5 -4.61 15.04 6.68
C ASP A 5 -4.98 14.57 5.26
N VAL A 6 -5.84 13.55 5.23
CA VAL A 6 -6.43 12.95 4.02
C VAL A 6 -7.09 13.99 3.11
N PRO A 7 -7.86 14.99 3.61
CA PRO A 7 -8.55 15.96 2.74
C PRO A 7 -7.56 16.84 1.97
N SER A 8 -6.53 17.32 2.67
CA SER A 8 -5.45 18.11 2.08
C SER A 8 -4.72 17.28 1.02
N THR A 9 -4.36 16.04 1.35
CA THR A 9 -3.67 15.13 0.41
C THR A 9 -4.54 14.83 -0.82
N ARG A 10 -5.85 14.67 -0.65
CA ARG A 10 -6.80 14.51 -1.77
C ARG A 10 -6.82 15.72 -2.69
N GLN A 11 -6.81 16.95 -2.15
CA GLN A 11 -6.69 18.16 -2.98
C GLN A 11 -5.36 18.21 -3.73
N TYR A 12 -4.24 17.89 -3.07
CA TYR A 12 -2.93 17.85 -3.71
C TYR A 12 -2.85 16.80 -4.82
N LEU A 13 -3.38 15.60 -4.61
CA LEU A 13 -3.43 14.54 -5.60
C LEU A 13 -4.31 14.89 -6.80
N ASN A 14 -5.44 15.56 -6.57
CA ASN A 14 -6.31 16.02 -7.65
C ASN A 14 -5.64 17.09 -8.53
N ASN A 15 -4.86 17.98 -7.91
CA ASN A 15 -4.02 18.93 -8.63
C ASN A 15 -2.83 18.25 -9.32
N SER A 16 -2.27 17.19 -8.71
CA SER A 16 -1.15 16.40 -9.25
C SER A 16 -1.48 15.76 -10.60
N LYS A 17 -2.70 15.25 -10.78
CA LYS A 17 -3.18 14.73 -12.09
C LYS A 17 -3.09 15.77 -13.21
N GLN A 18 -3.16 17.07 -12.88
CA GLN A 18 -3.04 18.16 -13.85
C GLN A 18 -1.60 18.63 -14.05
N THR A 19 -0.73 18.46 -13.05
CA THR A 19 0.67 18.93 -13.08
C THR A 19 1.69 17.85 -13.43
N GLY A 20 1.29 16.58 -13.52
CA GLY A 20 2.20 15.47 -13.79
C GLY A 20 3.16 15.21 -12.63
N MET A 21 2.75 15.51 -11.40
CA MET A 21 3.59 15.31 -10.21
C MET A 21 3.85 13.81 -10.01
N ASN A 22 5.12 13.45 -9.79
CA ASN A 22 5.49 12.08 -9.48
C ASN A 22 4.96 11.70 -8.09
N LEU A 23 4.02 10.74 -8.05
CA LEU A 23 3.40 10.25 -6.82
C LEU A 23 4.29 9.28 -6.04
N ASN A 24 5.31 8.72 -6.68
CA ASN A 24 6.30 7.83 -6.06
C ASN A 24 7.47 8.65 -5.48
N CYS A 25 7.19 9.86 -4.98
CA CYS A 25 8.22 10.69 -4.36
C CYS A 25 8.67 10.07 -3.03
N LEU A 26 9.97 10.23 -2.75
CA LEU A 26 10.60 9.74 -1.53
C LEU A 26 10.76 10.90 -0.54
N ASP A 27 10.49 10.63 0.74
CA ASP A 27 10.85 11.55 1.81
C ASP A 27 12.39 11.57 2.03
N PRO A 28 12.92 12.45 2.90
CA PRO A 28 14.36 12.49 3.20
C PRO A 28 14.94 11.19 3.78
N LEU A 29 14.09 10.26 4.23
CA LEU A 29 14.45 8.93 4.74
C LEU A 29 14.33 7.84 3.66
N GLY A 30 13.98 8.20 2.43
CA GLY A 30 13.83 7.27 1.32
C GLY A 30 12.52 6.48 1.32
N ARG A 31 11.49 6.94 2.05
CA ARG A 31 10.18 6.28 2.13
C ARG A 31 9.20 6.92 1.17
N THR A 32 8.36 6.10 0.52
CA THR A 32 7.23 6.58 -0.28
C THR A 32 6.09 7.03 0.62
N ALA A 33 5.17 7.84 0.06
CA ALA A 33 3.93 8.20 0.77
C ALA A 33 3.11 6.98 1.20
N LEU A 34 3.16 5.88 0.43
CA LEU A 34 2.48 4.63 0.74
C LEU A 34 3.06 3.95 1.98
N LEU A 35 4.40 3.86 2.08
CA LEU A 35 5.06 3.30 3.27
C LEU A 35 4.73 4.10 4.54
N VAL A 36 4.76 5.43 4.45
CA VAL A 36 4.39 6.30 5.57
C VAL A 36 2.91 6.12 5.95
N ALA A 37 2.03 5.88 4.99
CA ALA A 37 0.61 5.60 5.29
C ALA A 37 0.43 4.26 6.02
N ILE A 38 1.20 3.24 5.64
CA ILE A 38 1.20 1.91 6.29
C ILE A 38 1.74 1.99 7.72
N GLU A 39 2.89 2.66 7.93
CA GLU A 39 3.49 2.87 9.25
C GLU A 39 2.55 3.64 10.21
N ASN A 40 1.71 4.52 9.67
CA ASN A 40 0.73 5.27 10.46
C ASN A 40 -0.63 4.55 10.57
N GLU A 41 -0.75 3.32 10.07
CA GLU A 41 -2.00 2.54 10.01
C GLU A 41 -3.16 3.34 9.39
N ASN A 42 -2.85 4.27 8.48
CA ASN A 42 -3.85 5.17 7.88
C ASN A 42 -4.44 4.54 6.62
N ILE A 43 -5.41 3.67 6.83
CA ILE A 43 -6.08 2.91 5.78
C ILE A 43 -6.71 3.83 4.71
N GLU A 44 -7.37 4.92 5.12
CA GLU A 44 -7.99 5.87 4.19
C GLU A 44 -6.95 6.52 3.26
N MET A 45 -5.74 6.78 3.78
CA MET A 45 -4.63 7.28 2.97
C MET A 45 -4.10 6.22 2.01
N ILE A 46 -4.01 4.96 2.45
CA ILE A 46 -3.58 3.83 1.59
C ILE A 46 -4.54 3.69 0.41
N GLU A 47 -5.85 3.61 0.66
CA GLU A 47 -6.86 3.53 -0.38
C GLU A 47 -6.79 4.71 -1.36
N LEU A 48 -6.63 5.92 -0.81
CA LEU A 48 -6.49 7.12 -1.62
C LEU A 48 -5.26 7.01 -2.52
N LEU A 49 -4.09 6.64 -2.01
CA LEU A 49 -2.86 6.52 -2.79
C LEU A 49 -2.98 5.43 -3.87
N LEU A 50 -3.55 4.27 -3.53
CA LEU A 50 -3.78 3.18 -4.48
C LEU A 50 -4.74 3.60 -5.61
N SER A 51 -5.79 4.37 -5.30
CA SER A 51 -6.74 4.88 -6.31
C SER A 51 -6.10 5.82 -7.36
N TYR A 52 -4.93 6.39 -7.04
CA TYR A 52 -4.16 7.22 -7.95
C TYR A 52 -3.07 6.45 -8.71
N GLY A 53 -2.96 5.14 -8.52
CA GLY A 53 -2.02 4.29 -9.25
C GLY A 53 -0.57 4.41 -8.77
N VAL A 54 -0.37 4.66 -7.48
CA VAL A 54 0.97 4.63 -6.86
C VAL A 54 1.56 3.22 -6.96
N GLU A 55 2.88 3.13 -7.17
CA GLU A 55 3.57 1.84 -7.22
C GLU A 55 3.61 1.19 -5.84
N VAL A 56 3.12 -0.06 -5.76
CA VAL A 56 3.12 -0.84 -4.51
C VAL A 56 4.55 -1.19 -4.10
N GLY A 57 5.39 -1.67 -5.03
CA GLY A 57 6.79 -2.00 -4.76
C GLY A 57 6.96 -2.90 -3.52
N ASP A 58 7.79 -2.45 -2.57
CA ASP A 58 8.07 -3.16 -1.32
C ASP A 58 7.03 -2.91 -0.22
N ALA A 59 5.98 -2.10 -0.48
CA ALA A 59 4.97 -1.75 0.51
C ALA A 59 4.22 -2.96 1.07
N LEU A 60 3.99 -3.98 0.24
CA LEU A 60 3.37 -5.24 0.69
C LEU A 60 4.23 -5.96 1.73
N LEU A 61 5.54 -6.07 1.47
CA LEU A 61 6.46 -6.71 2.41
C LEU A 61 6.56 -5.92 3.71
N HIS A 62 6.57 -4.58 3.61
CA HIS A 62 6.57 -3.70 4.77
C HIS A 62 5.30 -3.88 5.61
N ALA A 63 4.12 -3.92 4.98
CA ALA A 63 2.85 -4.15 5.68
C ALA A 63 2.80 -5.51 6.41
N ILE A 64 3.43 -6.55 5.83
CA ILE A 64 3.59 -7.85 6.49
C ILE A 64 4.53 -7.72 7.71
N ASN A 65 5.65 -7.02 7.58
CA ASN A 65 6.61 -6.83 8.67
C ASN A 65 6.02 -6.02 9.83
N GLU A 66 5.13 -5.07 9.53
CA GLU A 66 4.37 -4.30 10.52
C GLU A 66 3.14 -5.05 11.06
N GLU A 67 2.89 -6.29 10.60
CA GLU A 67 1.73 -7.12 10.97
C GLU A 67 0.36 -6.44 10.71
N ASN A 68 0.31 -5.49 9.77
CA ASN A 68 -0.91 -4.75 9.43
C ASN A 68 -1.75 -5.53 8.42
N VAL A 69 -2.65 -6.37 8.93
CA VAL A 69 -3.50 -7.25 8.14
C VAL A 69 -4.35 -6.48 7.12
N GLU A 70 -4.95 -5.36 7.53
CA GLU A 70 -5.86 -4.57 6.69
C GLU A 70 -5.10 -3.91 5.52
N ALA A 71 -3.92 -3.35 5.78
CA ALA A 71 -3.06 -2.82 4.73
C ALA A 71 -2.62 -3.93 3.75
N VAL A 72 -2.26 -5.11 4.26
CA VAL A 72 -1.89 -6.25 3.42
C VAL A 72 -3.04 -6.66 2.49
N GLU A 73 -4.27 -6.79 3.00
CA GLU A 73 -5.43 -7.13 2.17
C GLU A 73 -5.69 -6.10 1.06
N LEU A 74 -5.63 -4.80 1.38
CA LEU A 74 -5.84 -3.74 0.39
C LEU A 74 -4.78 -3.74 -0.71
N LEU A 75 -3.50 -3.85 -0.33
CA LEU A 75 -2.38 -3.89 -1.28
C LEU A 75 -2.49 -5.11 -2.20
N LEU A 76 -2.87 -6.24 -1.64
CA LEU A 76 -3.06 -7.49 -2.36
C LEU A 76 -4.21 -7.42 -3.35
N ASN A 77 -5.36 -6.91 -2.93
CA ASN A 77 -6.50 -6.70 -3.83
C ASN A 77 -6.12 -5.78 -5.01
N HIS A 78 -5.31 -4.74 -4.75
CA HIS A 78 -4.81 -3.85 -5.80
C HIS A 78 -3.81 -4.54 -6.75
N GLU A 79 -2.89 -5.35 -6.23
CA GLU A 79 -1.96 -6.14 -7.06
C GLU A 79 -2.70 -7.20 -7.91
N LEU A 80 -3.69 -7.88 -7.36
CA LEU A 80 -4.52 -8.84 -8.09
C LEU A 80 -5.29 -8.15 -9.22
N ALA A 81 -5.81 -6.95 -8.98
CA ALA A 81 -6.49 -6.14 -9.99
C ALA A 81 -5.56 -5.67 -11.11
N THR A 82 -4.27 -5.47 -10.84
CA THR A 82 -3.29 -4.95 -11.81
C THR A 82 -2.52 -6.05 -12.56
N LYS A 83 -2.14 -7.15 -11.89
CA LYS A 83 -1.32 -8.24 -12.46
C LYS A 83 -2.10 -9.49 -12.83
N GLY A 84 -3.35 -9.64 -12.36
CA GLY A 84 -4.17 -10.83 -12.58
C GLY A 84 -3.83 -11.99 -11.63
N GLU A 85 -4.85 -12.71 -11.17
CA GLU A 85 -4.79 -13.68 -10.06
C GLU A 85 -3.66 -14.73 -10.20
N GLN A 86 -3.43 -15.26 -11.40
CA GLN A 86 -2.51 -16.39 -11.63
C GLN A 86 -1.03 -16.03 -11.48
N GLN A 87 -0.64 -14.78 -11.75
CA GLN A 87 0.74 -14.33 -11.59
C GLN A 87 1.07 -14.03 -10.13
N VAL A 88 0.12 -13.44 -9.38
CA VAL A 88 0.30 -13.13 -7.97
C VAL A 88 0.41 -14.41 -7.13
N TYR A 89 -0.33 -15.47 -7.47
CA TYR A 89 -0.25 -16.76 -6.77
C TYR A 89 1.08 -17.50 -6.93
N SER A 90 1.74 -17.37 -8.08
CA SER A 90 2.90 -18.19 -8.45
C SER A 90 4.24 -17.59 -8.01
N GLU A 91 4.35 -16.26 -7.92
CA GLU A 91 5.62 -15.59 -7.63
C GLU A 91 5.65 -14.87 -6.28
N SER A 92 4.53 -14.71 -5.58
CA SER A 92 4.40 -13.61 -4.61
C SER A 92 4.39 -14.00 -3.13
N ALA A 93 4.64 -12.98 -2.30
CA ALA A 93 4.57 -12.98 -0.84
C ALA A 93 3.27 -13.57 -0.28
N TYR A 94 2.19 -13.64 -1.08
CA TYR A 94 0.95 -14.35 -0.76
C TYR A 94 1.15 -15.85 -0.47
N SER A 95 1.97 -16.55 -1.27
CA SER A 95 2.26 -17.97 -1.05
C SER A 95 3.01 -18.16 0.27
N TRP A 96 3.94 -17.25 0.58
CA TRP A 96 4.64 -17.17 1.86
C TRP A 96 3.73 -16.75 3.02
N PHE A 97 2.75 -15.87 2.80
CA PHE A 97 1.76 -15.41 3.78
C PHE A 97 0.82 -16.55 4.19
N ILE A 98 0.36 -17.35 3.23
CA ILE A 98 -0.48 -18.53 3.49
C ILE A 98 0.34 -19.70 4.07
N GLN A 99 1.60 -19.87 3.66
CA GLN A 99 2.49 -20.92 4.18
C GLN A 99 3.11 -20.57 5.55
N SER A 100 3.34 -19.29 5.85
CA SER A 100 3.84 -18.83 7.15
C SER A 100 2.66 -18.68 8.10
N GLN A 101 2.42 -19.72 8.87
CA GLN A 101 1.32 -19.93 9.83
C GLN A 101 1.14 -18.85 10.94
N HIS A 102 1.67 -17.63 10.83
CA HIS A 102 1.64 -16.62 11.89
C HIS A 102 0.37 -15.73 11.90
N ILE A 103 -0.39 -15.70 10.80
CA ILE A 103 -1.45 -14.71 10.55
C ILE A 103 -2.83 -15.36 10.34
N ALA A 104 -2.87 -16.68 10.11
CA ALA A 104 -4.12 -17.45 10.08
C ALA A 104 -4.87 -17.44 11.43
N GLY A 105 -4.23 -17.02 12.53
CA GLY A 105 -4.86 -16.83 13.84
C GLY A 105 -5.67 -15.53 13.97
N LEU A 106 -5.43 -14.53 13.11
CA LEU A 106 -6.08 -13.21 13.15
C LEU A 106 -7.37 -13.14 12.31
N PHE A 107 -7.63 -14.12 11.45
CA PHE A 107 -8.85 -14.24 10.64
C PHE A 107 -9.90 -15.19 11.26
N ARG A 108 -10.09 -15.14 12.57
CA ARG A 108 -11.15 -15.89 13.27
C ARG A 108 -12.35 -15.03 13.60
#